data_AF-A0A925CWZ1-F1
#
_entry.id   AF-A0A925CWZ1-F1
#
_cell.length_a   1.000
_cell.length_b   1.000
_cell.length_c   1.000
_cell.angle_alpha   90.00
_cell.angle_beta   90.00
_cell.angle_gamma   90.00
#
_symmetry.space_group_name_H-M   'P 1'
#
loop_
_entity.id
_entity.type
_entity.pdbx_description
1 polymer ?
#
loop_
_entity_poly.entity_id
_entity_poly.type
_entity_poly.pdbx_seq_one_letter_code
_entity_poly.pdbx_strand_id
1 'polypeptide(L)'
;MRTLLQYKYPVSSIGFYTNEACFSNLIRTSLKLEFTPFGYEPLAHGGQEREIGQAENIKAVIDENPHAKFIIYCGYSHAIEDSTHNNWGLAMAGRLKRMTGIDPLTIDQVELTETGTPPFDNAFRQVIDLDYSAVFVDGKGIAFGKAHDYKWYDANVYHPTTKFINGRPGWLYYDNKESVNVADKITIAFPCLVFAYKESEDIGQAVPVDVIELKDKHDTKKLILYKNSRYNILIKNRSGEKQLFQL
;
A
#
# COMPACT_ATOMS: atom_id res chain seq x y z
N MET A 1 4.71 4.77 16.10
CA MET A 1 5.04 3.34 16.35
C MET A 1 4.39 2.81 17.63
N ARG A 2 4.59 3.43 18.81
CA ARG A 2 3.94 3.01 20.07
C ARG A 2 2.42 2.88 19.98
N THR A 3 1.77 3.72 19.18
CA THR A 3 0.33 3.68 18.92
C THR A 3 -0.14 2.46 18.12
N LEU A 4 0.55 2.02 17.07
CA LEU A 4 0.11 0.87 16.27
C LEU A 4 0.14 -0.45 17.07
N LEU A 5 1.21 -0.65 17.85
CA LEU A 5 1.35 -1.82 18.73
C LEU A 5 0.34 -1.79 19.89
N GLN A 6 -0.08 -0.59 20.31
CA GLN A 6 -1.10 -0.42 21.35
C GLN A 6 -2.51 -0.74 20.85
N TYR A 7 -2.90 -0.23 19.68
CA TYR A 7 -4.25 -0.44 19.15
C TYR A 7 -4.43 -1.79 18.47
N LYS A 8 -3.36 -2.40 17.95
CA LYS A 8 -3.40 -3.63 17.12
C LYS A 8 -4.22 -3.48 15.83
N TYR A 9 -4.47 -2.23 15.41
CA TYR A 9 -5.06 -1.88 14.11
C TYR A 9 -4.65 -0.45 13.70
N PRO A 10 -4.75 -0.10 12.41
CA PRO A 10 -4.41 1.25 11.93
C PRO A 10 -5.38 2.30 12.46
N VAL A 11 -4.84 3.34 13.09
CA VAL A 11 -5.55 4.57 13.47
C VAL A 11 -5.02 5.77 12.69
N SER A 12 -5.88 6.77 12.48
CA SER A 12 -5.63 7.88 11.56
C SER A 12 -4.45 8.77 11.94
N SER A 13 -4.05 8.75 13.21
CA SER A 13 -2.94 9.54 13.74
C SER A 13 -1.55 8.92 13.56
N ILE A 14 -1.45 7.69 13.00
CA ILE A 14 -0.16 6.96 12.94
C ILE A 14 0.79 7.49 11.86
N GLY A 15 0.28 8.02 10.76
CA GLY A 15 1.11 8.46 9.64
C GLY A 15 0.30 8.92 8.44
N PHE A 16 1.00 9.51 7.47
CA PHE A 16 0.37 10.07 6.27
C PHE A 16 -0.28 8.98 5.42
N TYR A 17 0.49 8.02 4.92
CA TYR A 17 0.00 6.93 4.06
C TYR A 17 -0.88 5.93 4.79
N THR A 18 -0.75 5.79 6.10
CA THR A 18 -1.59 4.87 6.88
C THR A 18 -3.06 5.27 6.85
N ASN A 19 -3.40 6.52 6.49
CA ASN A 19 -4.78 6.96 6.31
C ASN A 19 -5.46 6.43 5.04
N GLU A 20 -4.70 5.85 4.10
CA GLU A 20 -5.27 5.22 2.91
C GLU A 20 -5.72 3.78 3.24
N ALA A 21 -6.89 3.38 2.73
CA ALA A 21 -7.55 2.13 3.10
C ALA A 21 -6.75 0.89 2.69
N CYS A 22 -6.16 0.87 1.49
CA CYS A 22 -5.34 -0.24 1.01
C CYS A 22 -4.05 -0.37 1.82
N PHE A 23 -3.35 0.72 2.11
CA PHE A 23 -2.17 0.73 2.97
C PHE A 23 -2.50 0.28 4.40
N SER A 24 -3.62 0.75 4.95
CA SER A 24 -4.11 0.27 6.24
C SER A 24 -4.43 -1.23 6.23
N ASN A 25 -4.97 -1.75 5.13
CA ASN A 25 -5.21 -3.18 4.97
C ASN A 25 -3.92 -3.99 4.87
N LEU A 26 -2.85 -3.44 4.29
CA LEU A 26 -1.50 -4.03 4.35
C LEU A 26 -1.02 -4.17 5.80
N ILE A 27 -1.17 -3.12 6.62
CA ILE A 27 -0.82 -3.16 8.05
C ILE A 27 -1.67 -4.20 8.81
N ARG A 28 -2.99 -4.25 8.57
CA ARG A 28 -3.84 -5.28 9.18
C ARG A 28 -3.37 -6.69 8.82
N THR A 29 -2.98 -6.89 7.56
CA THR A 29 -2.49 -8.17 7.06
C THR A 29 -1.16 -8.53 7.71
N SER A 30 -0.23 -7.59 7.84
CA SER A 30 1.05 -7.84 8.51
C SER A 30 0.86 -8.22 9.98
N LEU A 31 -0.03 -7.54 10.70
CA LEU A 31 -0.38 -7.90 12.09
C LEU A 31 -1.04 -9.28 12.18
N LYS A 32 -1.94 -9.62 11.25
CA LYS A 32 -2.58 -10.96 11.17
C LYS A 32 -1.56 -12.06 10.90
N LEU A 33 -0.51 -11.77 10.14
CA LEU A 33 0.61 -12.66 9.84
C LEU A 33 1.72 -12.61 10.91
N GLU A 34 1.46 -11.97 12.05
CA GLU A 34 2.38 -11.87 13.19
C GLU A 34 3.71 -11.15 12.88
N PHE A 35 3.74 -10.29 11.86
CA PHE A 35 4.83 -9.33 11.68
C PHE A 35 4.74 -8.23 12.74
N THR A 36 5.91 -7.67 13.08
CA THR A 36 6.03 -6.49 13.94
C THR A 36 6.26 -5.25 13.07
N PRO A 37 5.25 -4.39 12.84
CA PRO A 37 5.41 -3.26 11.95
C PRO A 37 6.35 -2.21 12.54
N PHE A 38 7.20 -1.70 11.65
CA PHE A 38 8.20 -0.64 11.73
C PHE A 38 7.87 0.77 11.26
N GLY A 39 8.32 1.83 11.94
CA GLY A 39 8.33 3.19 11.42
C GLY A 39 9.77 3.67 11.40
N TYR A 40 10.24 4.10 10.25
CA TYR A 40 11.65 4.50 10.05
C TYR A 40 11.79 5.94 9.56
N GLU A 41 10.68 6.63 9.36
CA GLU A 41 10.64 7.99 8.83
C GLU A 41 11.27 9.00 9.82
N PRO A 42 12.32 9.75 9.44
CA PRO A 42 12.94 10.75 10.30
C PRO A 42 12.11 12.05 10.33
N LEU A 43 12.50 12.99 11.20
CA LEU A 43 11.90 14.33 11.23
C LEU A 43 12.26 15.17 9.98
N ALA A 44 13.40 14.89 9.34
CA ALA A 44 13.83 15.59 8.14
C ALA A 44 12.84 15.34 6.98
N HIS A 45 12.41 16.42 6.32
CA HIS A 45 11.28 16.38 5.37
C HIS A 45 11.66 16.04 3.91
N GLY A 46 12.95 15.89 3.58
CA GLY A 46 13.34 15.54 2.21
C GLY A 46 14.84 15.52 1.94
N GLY A 47 15.19 15.13 0.72
CA GLY A 47 16.56 15.14 0.24
C GLY A 47 17.46 14.12 0.95
N GLN A 48 18.76 14.39 0.87
CA GLN A 48 19.80 13.51 1.42
C GLN A 48 19.64 13.22 2.92
N GLU A 49 19.26 14.21 3.73
CA GLU A 49 19.11 14.05 5.18
C GLU A 49 18.00 13.04 5.53
N ARG A 50 16.92 13.06 4.77
CA ARG A 50 15.82 12.09 4.93
C ARG A 50 16.28 10.68 4.60
N GLU A 51 16.99 10.47 3.48
CA GLU A 51 17.51 9.13 3.12
C GLU A 51 18.49 8.58 4.19
N ILE A 52 19.32 9.45 4.77
CA ILE A 52 20.26 9.08 5.84
C ILE A 52 19.49 8.66 7.09
N GLY A 53 18.58 9.51 7.57
CA GLY A 53 17.81 9.23 8.79
C GLY A 53 16.94 7.99 8.67
N GLN A 54 16.37 7.72 7.49
CA GLN A 54 15.63 6.48 7.23
C GLN A 54 16.54 5.25 7.37
N ALA A 55 17.73 5.27 6.74
CA ALA A 55 18.67 4.16 6.81
C ALA A 55 19.21 3.93 8.24
N GLU A 56 19.50 5.00 8.99
CA GLU A 56 19.91 4.95 10.39
C GLU A 56 18.84 4.32 11.28
N ASN A 57 17.57 4.74 11.13
CA ASN A 57 16.46 4.18 11.90
C ASN A 57 16.25 2.70 11.58
N ILE A 58 16.33 2.28 10.31
CA ILE A 58 16.21 0.87 9.93
C ILE A 58 17.38 0.07 10.53
N LYS A 59 18.62 0.58 10.42
CA LYS A 59 19.78 -0.09 11.00
C LYS A 59 19.63 -0.32 12.50
N ALA A 60 19.16 0.69 13.25
CA ALA A 60 18.96 0.54 14.69
C ALA A 60 18.02 -0.64 15.02
N VAL A 61 16.93 -0.80 14.26
CA VAL A 61 15.99 -1.92 14.45
C VAL A 61 16.62 -3.26 14.06
N ILE A 62 17.45 -3.29 13.00
CA ILE A 62 18.21 -4.50 12.62
C ILE A 62 19.20 -4.90 13.72
N ASP A 63 19.95 -3.94 14.27
CA ASP A 63 20.94 -4.18 15.32
C ASP A 63 20.29 -4.72 16.60
N GLU A 64 19.09 -4.23 16.95
CA GLU A 64 18.29 -4.74 18.07
C GLU A 64 17.72 -6.14 17.83
N ASN A 65 17.64 -6.59 16.57
CA ASN A 65 16.97 -7.83 16.17
C ASN A 65 17.82 -8.63 15.15
N PRO A 66 19.05 -9.05 15.49
CA PRO A 66 20.06 -9.54 14.53
C PRO A 66 19.71 -10.87 13.83
N HIS A 67 18.70 -11.59 14.33
CA HIS A 67 18.24 -12.87 13.75
C HIS A 67 16.87 -12.76 13.06
N ALA A 68 16.26 -11.57 13.03
CA ALA A 68 14.99 -11.36 12.37
C ALA A 68 15.16 -11.25 10.84
N LYS A 69 14.05 -11.45 10.12
CA LYS A 69 13.93 -11.13 8.70
C LYS A 69 13.14 -9.84 8.56
N PHE A 70 13.58 -8.96 7.67
CA PHE A 70 12.99 -7.64 7.48
C PHE A 70 12.39 -7.52 6.08
N ILE A 71 11.22 -6.89 6.01
CA ILE A 71 10.62 -6.38 4.78
C ILE A 71 10.50 -4.87 4.98
N ILE A 72 11.19 -4.10 4.14
CA ILE A 72 11.13 -2.65 4.16
C ILE A 72 10.18 -2.20 3.06
N TYR A 73 8.99 -1.76 3.45
CA TYR A 73 8.04 -1.15 2.51
C TYR A 73 8.37 0.35 2.37
N CYS A 74 8.79 0.76 1.19
CA CYS A 74 9.16 2.15 0.89
C CYS A 74 8.56 2.63 -0.42
N GLY A 75 8.51 3.94 -0.59
CA GLY A 75 8.02 4.56 -1.82
C GLY A 75 9.10 4.67 -2.88
N TYR A 76 8.77 4.31 -4.12
CA TYR A 76 9.54 4.65 -5.33
C TYR A 76 11.06 4.43 -5.19
N SER A 77 11.83 5.50 -5.35
CA SER A 77 13.28 5.52 -5.46
C SER A 77 14.03 5.19 -4.16
N HIS A 78 13.36 5.05 -3.01
CA HIS A 78 14.05 4.67 -1.76
C HIS A 78 14.68 3.27 -1.83
N ALA A 79 14.13 2.38 -2.65
CA ALA A 79 14.68 1.04 -2.86
C ALA A 79 15.87 1.00 -3.84
N ILE A 80 16.30 2.13 -4.41
CA ILE A 80 17.47 2.18 -5.29
C ILE A 80 18.74 1.84 -4.49
N GLU A 81 19.56 0.94 -5.01
CA GLU A 81 20.81 0.50 -4.35
C GLU A 81 21.99 1.46 -4.52
N ASP A 82 21.88 2.42 -5.43
CA ASP A 82 22.96 3.34 -5.78
C ASP A 82 22.50 4.81 -5.80
N SER A 83 23.31 5.68 -6.42
CA SER A 83 23.02 7.09 -6.61
C SER A 83 21.74 7.29 -7.41
N THR A 84 20.87 8.14 -6.89
CA THR A 84 19.67 8.65 -7.57
C THR A 84 19.98 9.71 -8.63
N HIS A 85 21.25 10.16 -8.72
CA HIS A 85 21.70 11.25 -9.59
C HIS A 85 20.94 12.57 -9.42
N ASN A 86 20.31 12.78 -8.25
CA ASN A 86 19.66 14.01 -7.86
C ASN A 86 20.14 14.48 -6.46
N ASN A 87 19.44 15.41 -5.84
CA ASN A 87 19.80 15.98 -4.53
C ASN A 87 19.70 15.00 -3.34
N TRP A 88 19.26 13.75 -3.54
CA TRP A 88 19.26 12.71 -2.52
C TRP A 88 20.65 12.04 -2.41
N GLY A 89 21.44 12.10 -3.49
CA GLY A 89 22.67 11.32 -3.63
C GLY A 89 22.34 9.83 -3.59
N LEU A 90 22.91 9.10 -2.64
CA LEU A 90 22.57 7.69 -2.41
C LEU A 90 21.17 7.56 -1.80
N ALA A 91 20.33 6.68 -2.35
CA ALA A 91 19.03 6.38 -1.77
C ALA A 91 19.14 5.56 -0.48
N MET A 92 18.02 5.46 0.25
CA MET A 92 17.90 4.74 1.52
C MET A 92 18.46 3.30 1.44
N ALA A 93 18.09 2.50 0.44
CA ALA A 93 18.57 1.12 0.32
C ALA A 93 20.09 1.05 0.09
N GLY A 94 20.63 1.89 -0.80
CA GLY A 94 22.08 2.00 -0.99
C GLY A 94 22.83 2.41 0.28
N ARG A 95 22.27 3.33 1.07
CA ARG A 95 22.83 3.72 2.38
C ARG A 95 22.80 2.56 3.36
N LEU A 96 21.66 1.87 3.47
CA LEU A 96 21.49 0.73 4.36
C LEU A 96 22.50 -0.39 4.03
N LYS A 97 22.70 -0.69 2.74
CA LYS A 97 23.72 -1.64 2.26
C LYS A 97 25.12 -1.27 2.74
N ARG A 98 25.52 -0.01 2.57
CA ARG A 98 26.83 0.48 3.04
C ARG A 98 26.98 0.44 4.57
N MET A 99 25.94 0.78 5.31
CA MET A 99 25.99 0.89 6.77
C MET A 99 25.94 -0.46 7.49
N THR A 100 25.27 -1.45 6.90
CA THR A 100 25.06 -2.77 7.53
C THR A 100 25.95 -3.86 6.93
N GLY A 101 26.45 -3.67 5.71
CA GLY A 101 27.10 -4.72 4.93
C GLY A 101 26.12 -5.80 4.42
N ILE A 102 24.82 -5.67 4.69
CA ILE A 102 23.77 -6.54 4.16
C ILE A 102 23.43 -6.06 2.76
N ASP A 103 23.38 -6.99 1.81
CA ASP A 103 22.87 -6.71 0.47
C ASP A 103 21.37 -7.03 0.41
N PRO A 104 20.47 -6.04 0.49
CA PRO A 104 19.03 -6.31 0.50
C PRO A 104 18.54 -6.67 -0.90
N LEU A 105 17.64 -7.65 -1.00
CA LEU A 105 16.91 -7.87 -2.25
C LEU A 105 15.99 -6.68 -2.52
N THR A 106 16.22 -5.93 -3.59
CA THR A 106 15.43 -4.75 -3.97
C THR A 106 14.41 -5.06 -5.05
N ILE A 107 13.13 -4.83 -4.75
CA ILE A 107 12.00 -5.15 -5.63
C ILE A 107 11.25 -3.87 -5.97
N ASP A 108 11.31 -3.48 -7.23
CA ASP A 108 10.52 -2.39 -7.77
C ASP A 108 9.15 -2.89 -8.25
N GLN A 109 8.10 -2.14 -7.89
CA GLN A 109 6.71 -2.37 -8.32
C GLN A 109 6.14 -1.15 -9.04
N VAL A 110 6.98 -0.19 -9.44
CA VAL A 110 6.54 1.07 -10.06
C VAL A 110 6.69 1.02 -11.57
N GLU A 111 7.87 0.67 -12.08
CA GLU A 111 8.22 0.88 -13.49
C GLU A 111 7.35 0.08 -14.45
N LEU A 112 6.92 -1.13 -14.06
CA LEU A 112 6.12 -2.03 -14.89
C LEU A 112 4.64 -2.09 -14.46
N THR A 113 4.15 -1.01 -13.85
CA THR A 113 2.72 -0.81 -13.56
C THR A 113 2.07 0.06 -14.64
N GLU A 114 0.77 -0.12 -14.85
CA GLU A 114 0.02 0.72 -15.80
C GLU A 114 0.04 2.20 -15.38
N THR A 115 0.11 3.09 -16.37
CA THR A 115 -0.14 4.52 -16.19
C THR A 115 -1.56 4.87 -16.64
N GLY A 116 -1.98 6.13 -16.43
CA GLY A 116 -3.27 6.60 -16.91
C GLY A 116 -3.39 6.67 -18.45
N THR A 117 -2.28 6.57 -19.19
CA THR A 117 -2.26 6.72 -20.65
C THR A 117 -1.26 5.69 -21.23
N PRO A 118 -1.73 4.60 -21.85
CA PRO A 118 -0.86 3.48 -22.26
C PRO A 118 0.42 3.84 -23.06
N PRO A 119 0.43 4.87 -23.95
CA PRO A 119 1.66 5.30 -24.62
C PRO A 119 2.75 5.86 -23.69
N PHE A 120 2.40 6.24 -22.45
CA PHE A 120 3.35 6.67 -21.42
C PHE A 120 3.77 5.53 -20.48
N ASP A 121 3.23 4.32 -20.67
CA ASP A 121 3.74 3.15 -19.96
C ASP A 121 5.20 2.89 -20.35
N ASN A 122 5.96 2.28 -19.44
CA ASN A 122 7.30 1.81 -19.73
C ASN A 122 7.32 0.88 -20.97
N ALA A 123 8.30 1.05 -21.86
CA ALA A 123 8.37 0.31 -23.13
C ALA A 123 8.40 -1.22 -22.93
N PHE A 124 9.04 -1.70 -21.85
CA PHE A 124 9.01 -3.13 -21.52
C PHE A 124 7.61 -3.60 -21.16
N ARG A 125 6.83 -2.77 -20.46
CA ARG A 125 5.45 -3.08 -20.10
C ARG A 125 4.57 -3.24 -21.35
N GLN A 126 4.74 -2.36 -22.34
CA GLN A 126 3.91 -2.31 -23.55
C GLN A 126 3.97 -3.60 -24.39
N VAL A 127 5.04 -4.40 -24.25
CA VAL A 127 5.22 -5.66 -24.99
C VAL A 127 4.86 -6.91 -24.19
N ILE A 128 4.44 -6.76 -22.94
CA ILE A 128 4.05 -7.88 -22.07
C ILE A 128 2.53 -8.05 -22.11
N ASP A 129 2.09 -9.22 -22.57
CA ASP A 129 0.69 -9.63 -22.61
C ASP A 129 0.45 -10.77 -21.59
N LEU A 130 0.38 -10.40 -20.31
CA LEU A 130 0.01 -11.30 -19.21
C LEU A 130 -1.18 -10.71 -18.45
N ASP A 131 -2.03 -11.58 -17.90
CA ASP A 131 -3.17 -11.17 -17.06
C ASP A 131 -2.92 -11.39 -15.56
N TYR A 132 -1.67 -11.65 -15.18
CA TYR A 132 -1.21 -11.83 -13.81
C TYR A 132 0.10 -11.08 -13.54
N SER A 133 0.36 -10.75 -12.27
CA SER A 133 1.61 -10.11 -11.86
C SER A 133 2.79 -11.08 -11.96
N ALA A 134 3.92 -10.65 -12.52
CA ALA A 134 5.05 -11.53 -12.78
C ALA A 134 6.41 -10.87 -12.56
N VAL A 135 7.40 -11.67 -12.18
CA VAL A 135 8.82 -11.34 -12.25
C VAL A 135 9.43 -12.18 -13.37
N PHE A 136 10.09 -11.53 -14.32
CA PHE A 136 10.77 -12.23 -15.42
C PHE A 136 12.18 -12.62 -15.00
N VAL A 137 12.64 -13.80 -15.42
CA VAL A 137 13.99 -14.30 -15.19
C VAL A 137 14.63 -14.70 -16.51
N ASP A 138 15.95 -14.55 -16.63
CA ASP A 138 16.71 -15.04 -17.78
C ASP A 138 16.98 -16.56 -17.70
N GLY A 139 17.65 -17.11 -18.72
CA GLY A 139 17.99 -18.54 -18.77
C GLY A 139 18.95 -19.03 -17.67
N LYS A 140 19.51 -18.12 -16.86
CA LYS A 140 20.35 -18.41 -15.69
C LYS A 140 19.60 -18.21 -14.37
N GLY A 141 18.32 -17.82 -14.43
CA GLY A 141 17.49 -17.54 -13.25
C GLY A 141 17.70 -16.15 -12.65
N ILE A 142 18.38 -15.23 -13.34
CA ILE A 142 18.57 -13.85 -12.87
C ILE A 142 17.32 -13.04 -13.17
N ALA A 143 16.78 -12.37 -12.16
CA ALA A 143 15.59 -11.54 -12.30
C ALA A 143 15.84 -10.30 -13.18
N PHE A 144 14.78 -9.87 -13.87
CA PHE A 144 14.79 -8.66 -14.66
C PHE A 144 14.61 -7.43 -13.75
N GLY A 145 15.69 -6.68 -13.54
CA GLY A 145 15.72 -5.41 -12.77
C GLY A 145 16.11 -4.19 -13.61
N LYS A 146 15.78 -4.20 -14.91
CA LYS A 146 16.29 -3.22 -15.90
C LYS A 146 15.20 -2.36 -16.53
N ALA A 147 14.01 -2.28 -15.91
CA ALA A 147 12.95 -1.42 -16.42
C ALA A 147 13.34 0.07 -16.39
N HIS A 148 14.29 0.44 -15.52
CA HIS A 148 14.88 1.76 -15.45
C HIS A 148 16.31 1.78 -16.03
N ASP A 149 16.70 2.87 -16.69
CA ASP A 149 17.95 3.00 -17.46
C ASP A 149 19.23 2.72 -16.66
N TYR A 150 19.21 2.98 -15.36
CA TYR A 150 20.38 2.91 -14.49
C TYR A 150 20.49 1.59 -13.68
N LYS A 151 19.63 0.58 -13.93
CA LYS A 151 19.66 -0.74 -13.25
C LYS A 151 19.74 -0.65 -11.72
N TRP A 152 18.76 0.02 -11.13
CA TRP A 152 18.79 0.38 -9.73
C TRP A 152 18.21 -0.66 -8.76
N TYR A 153 17.62 -1.74 -9.28
CA TYR A 153 16.87 -2.74 -8.52
C TYR A 153 17.26 -4.16 -8.96
N ASP A 154 17.13 -5.14 -8.06
CA ASP A 154 17.34 -6.56 -8.39
C ASP A 154 16.22 -7.14 -9.25
N ALA A 155 14.98 -6.70 -9.02
CA ALA A 155 13.82 -7.19 -9.74
C ALA A 155 12.77 -6.09 -9.96
N ASN A 156 12.14 -6.09 -11.13
CA ASN A 156 10.91 -5.37 -11.43
C ASN A 156 9.74 -6.35 -11.46
N VAL A 157 8.63 -5.98 -10.83
CA VAL A 157 7.37 -6.71 -10.90
C VAL A 157 6.50 -6.08 -11.97
N TYR A 158 6.11 -6.86 -12.98
CA TYR A 158 5.06 -6.49 -13.91
C TYR A 158 3.70 -6.62 -13.24
N HIS A 159 2.84 -5.62 -13.42
CA HIS A 159 1.43 -5.68 -13.07
C HIS A 159 0.54 -5.52 -14.32
N PRO A 160 -0.44 -6.43 -14.52
CA PRO A 160 -1.34 -6.38 -15.67
C PRO A 160 -2.25 -5.15 -15.58
N THR A 161 -2.83 -4.77 -16.71
CA THR A 161 -3.78 -3.66 -16.76
C THR A 161 -4.99 -3.95 -15.86
N THR A 162 -5.40 -2.97 -15.06
CA THR A 162 -6.49 -3.15 -14.10
C THR A 162 -7.80 -3.44 -14.83
N LYS A 163 -8.31 -4.65 -14.63
CA LYS A 163 -9.68 -5.02 -15.02
C LYS A 163 -10.63 -4.57 -13.92
N PHE A 164 -11.65 -3.79 -14.28
CA PHE A 164 -12.66 -3.32 -13.33
C PHE A 164 -13.80 -4.33 -13.19
N ILE A 165 -14.25 -4.55 -11.96
CA ILE A 165 -15.40 -5.39 -11.60
C ILE A 165 -16.43 -4.48 -10.91
N ASN A 166 -17.59 -4.26 -11.54
CA ASN A 166 -18.63 -3.35 -11.04
C ASN A 166 -18.12 -1.93 -10.72
N GLY A 167 -17.27 -1.37 -11.58
CA GLY A 167 -16.71 -0.02 -11.41
C GLY A 167 -15.65 0.09 -10.30
N ARG A 168 -15.13 -1.03 -9.79
CA ARG A 168 -14.05 -1.09 -8.80
C ARG A 168 -12.85 -1.83 -9.38
N PRO A 169 -11.60 -1.41 -9.08
CA PRO A 169 -10.41 -2.15 -9.49
C PRO A 169 -10.45 -3.62 -9.04
N GLY A 170 -10.21 -4.56 -9.96
CA GLY A 170 -10.35 -6.01 -9.69
C GLY A 170 -9.36 -6.53 -8.64
N TRP A 171 -8.19 -5.92 -8.51
CA TRP A 171 -7.20 -6.25 -7.48
C TRP A 171 -7.69 -5.97 -6.05
N LEU A 172 -8.75 -5.17 -5.87
CA LEU A 172 -9.38 -5.00 -4.55
C LEU A 172 -10.02 -6.30 -4.04
N TYR A 173 -10.32 -7.27 -4.91
CA TYR A 173 -10.96 -8.54 -4.54
C TYR A 173 -9.97 -9.60 -4.03
N TYR A 174 -8.67 -9.29 -4.01
CA TYR A 174 -7.65 -10.17 -3.43
C TYR A 174 -7.88 -10.39 -1.93
N ASP A 175 -7.26 -11.43 -1.37
CA ASP A 175 -7.36 -11.82 0.06
C ASP A 175 -8.76 -12.22 0.52
N ASN A 176 -9.50 -12.94 -0.33
CA ASN A 176 -10.83 -13.46 -0.01
C ASN A 176 -11.85 -12.35 0.35
N LYS A 177 -11.87 -11.28 -0.44
CA LYS A 177 -12.86 -10.21 -0.35
C LYS A 177 -14.02 -10.43 -1.31
N GLU A 178 -15.14 -9.78 -1.04
CA GLU A 178 -16.34 -9.81 -1.88
C GLU A 178 -17.01 -8.45 -1.97
N SER A 179 -17.84 -8.29 -3.00
CA SER A 179 -18.64 -7.09 -3.17
C SER A 179 -19.87 -7.12 -2.26
N VAL A 180 -20.05 -6.09 -1.44
CA VAL A 180 -21.16 -5.97 -0.50
C VAL A 180 -22.03 -4.76 -0.88
N ASN A 181 -23.29 -5.02 -1.20
CA ASN A 181 -24.27 -3.97 -1.49
C ASN A 181 -24.80 -3.38 -0.17
N VAL A 182 -24.83 -2.06 -0.10
CA VAL A 182 -25.38 -1.31 1.04
C VAL A 182 -26.39 -0.25 0.64
N ALA A 183 -26.59 -0.01 -0.67
CA ALA A 183 -27.44 1.06 -1.17
C ALA A 183 -28.87 0.99 -0.64
N ASP A 184 -29.43 -0.22 -0.56
CA ASP A 184 -30.81 -0.46 -0.09
C ASP A 184 -31.01 -0.16 1.40
N LYS A 185 -29.91 -0.06 2.17
CA LYS A 185 -29.94 0.25 3.61
C LYS A 185 -29.83 1.75 3.88
N ILE A 186 -29.55 2.59 2.87
CA ILE A 186 -29.27 4.02 3.06
C ILE A 186 -30.59 4.81 3.17
N THR A 187 -30.74 5.55 4.27
CA THR A 187 -31.93 6.37 4.54
C THR A 187 -31.66 7.86 4.52
N ILE A 188 -30.38 8.28 4.46
CA ILE A 188 -29.97 9.69 4.40
C ILE A 188 -29.81 10.17 2.96
N ALA A 189 -29.72 11.49 2.77
CA ALA A 189 -29.62 12.07 1.43
C ALA A 189 -28.30 11.70 0.70
N PHE A 190 -28.40 11.53 -0.61
CA PHE A 190 -27.26 11.40 -1.52
C PHE A 190 -26.80 12.77 -2.06
N PRO A 191 -25.56 12.92 -2.58
CA PRO A 191 -24.48 11.93 -2.58
C PRO A 191 -23.95 11.70 -1.16
N CYS A 192 -23.46 10.50 -0.89
CA CYS A 192 -22.93 10.13 0.41
C CYS A 192 -21.64 9.30 0.28
N LEU A 193 -20.74 9.48 1.25
CA LEU A 193 -19.60 8.61 1.48
C LEU A 193 -20.02 7.47 2.41
N VAL A 194 -19.64 6.26 2.03
CA VAL A 194 -19.86 5.04 2.80
C VAL A 194 -18.49 4.52 3.25
N PHE A 195 -18.32 4.36 4.56
CA PHE A 195 -17.09 3.89 5.19
C PHE A 195 -17.37 2.55 5.87
N ALA A 196 -16.53 1.55 5.62
CA ALA A 196 -16.62 0.26 6.30
C ALA A 196 -15.49 0.08 7.31
N TYR A 197 -15.82 -0.07 8.58
CA TYR A 197 -14.88 -0.35 9.66
C TYR A 197 -15.05 -1.78 10.14
N LYS A 198 -13.97 -2.47 10.52
CA LYS A 198 -14.12 -3.75 11.23
C LYS A 198 -14.91 -3.50 12.52
N GLU A 199 -15.82 -4.41 12.86
CA GLU A 199 -16.66 -4.26 14.05
C GLU A 199 -15.85 -4.06 15.35
N SER A 200 -14.69 -4.69 15.44
CA SER A 200 -13.78 -4.63 16.59
C SER A 200 -12.95 -3.34 16.68
N GLU A 201 -13.03 -2.43 15.71
CA GLU A 201 -12.21 -1.22 15.63
C GLU A 201 -13.03 0.04 15.99
N ASP A 202 -12.43 0.97 16.73
CA ASP A 202 -13.07 2.23 17.09
C ASP A 202 -13.20 3.15 15.87
N ILE A 203 -14.43 3.37 15.38
CA ILE A 203 -14.75 4.23 14.23
C ILE A 203 -14.24 5.67 14.39
N GLY A 204 -14.08 6.15 15.63
CA GLY A 204 -13.55 7.49 15.90
C GLY A 204 -12.05 7.64 15.61
N GLN A 205 -11.33 6.53 15.53
CA GLN A 205 -9.86 6.52 15.43
C GLN A 205 -9.36 5.67 14.25
N ALA A 206 -10.04 4.57 13.95
CA ALA A 206 -9.64 3.61 12.94
C ALA A 206 -9.67 4.19 11.53
N VAL A 207 -8.87 3.61 10.65
CA VAL A 207 -8.94 3.85 9.20
C VAL A 207 -9.90 2.83 8.60
N PRO A 208 -10.85 3.19 7.73
CA PRO A 208 -11.77 2.23 7.13
C PRO A 208 -11.05 1.14 6.30
N VAL A 209 -11.67 -0.03 6.19
CA VAL A 209 -11.25 -1.13 5.31
C VAL A 209 -11.51 -0.79 3.85
N ASP A 210 -12.64 -0.15 3.56
CA ASP A 210 -12.97 0.36 2.23
C ASP A 210 -13.84 1.62 2.36
N VAL A 211 -13.77 2.48 1.34
CA VAL A 211 -14.55 3.72 1.21
C VAL A 211 -15.07 3.84 -0.21
N ILE A 212 -16.36 4.14 -0.34
CA ILE A 212 -16.99 4.44 -1.63
C ILE A 212 -17.83 5.72 -1.55
N GLU A 213 -17.96 6.41 -2.68
CA GLU A 213 -18.98 7.44 -2.88
C GLU A 213 -20.14 6.84 -3.69
N LEU A 214 -21.36 7.03 -3.19
CA LEU A 214 -22.59 6.77 -3.93
C LEU A 214 -23.24 8.09 -4.30
N LYS A 215 -23.45 8.31 -5.60
CA LYS A 215 -24.00 9.57 -6.12
C LYS A 215 -25.52 9.67 -5.92
N ASP A 216 -26.20 8.55 -6.02
CA ASP A 216 -27.65 8.39 -5.84
C ASP A 216 -27.97 6.92 -5.55
N LYS A 217 -29.26 6.61 -5.35
CA LYS A 217 -29.75 5.26 -5.04
C LYS A 217 -29.56 4.22 -6.15
N HIS A 218 -29.28 4.65 -7.37
CA HIS A 218 -29.05 3.80 -8.54
C HIS A 218 -27.55 3.56 -8.80
N ASP A 219 -26.66 4.21 -8.05
CA ASP A 219 -25.22 3.97 -8.12
C ASP A 219 -24.90 2.53 -7.68
N THR A 220 -24.28 1.77 -8.59
CA THR A 220 -24.07 0.33 -8.43
C THR A 220 -22.75 -0.02 -7.73
N LYS A 221 -21.96 0.98 -7.30
CA LYS A 221 -20.72 0.73 -6.58
C LYS A 221 -20.99 -0.01 -5.27
N LYS A 222 -20.14 -0.99 -5.00
CA LYS A 222 -20.21 -1.84 -3.80
C LYS A 222 -18.93 -1.69 -2.99
N LEU A 223 -19.05 -1.89 -1.68
CA LEU A 223 -17.89 -2.03 -0.80
C LEU A 223 -17.18 -3.35 -1.11
N ILE A 224 -15.85 -3.39 -1.05
CA ILE A 224 -15.06 -4.61 -1.19
C ILE A 224 -14.52 -5.04 0.18
N LEU A 225 -15.16 -6.04 0.79
CA LEU A 225 -14.94 -6.41 2.20
C LEU A 225 -14.47 -7.86 2.33
N TYR A 226 -13.69 -8.15 3.37
CA TYR A 226 -13.28 -9.52 3.68
C TYR A 226 -14.51 -10.36 4.05
N LYS A 227 -14.61 -11.56 3.47
CA LYS A 227 -15.67 -12.51 3.82
C LYS A 227 -15.60 -12.91 5.28
N ASN A 228 -16.72 -13.42 5.81
CA ASN A 228 -16.84 -13.97 7.17
C ASN A 228 -16.34 -12.99 8.26
N SER A 229 -16.56 -11.69 8.04
CA SER A 229 -16.17 -10.62 8.95
C SER A 229 -17.36 -9.70 9.20
N ARG A 230 -17.44 -9.14 10.41
CA ARG A 230 -18.48 -8.16 10.77
C ARG A 230 -17.96 -6.74 10.63
N TYR A 231 -18.86 -5.83 10.24
CA TYR A 231 -18.50 -4.45 9.94
C TYR A 231 -19.47 -3.46 10.55
N ASN A 232 -18.93 -2.33 11.02
CA ASN A 232 -19.70 -1.12 11.27
C ASN A 232 -19.63 -0.24 10.02
N ILE A 233 -20.79 0.11 9.45
CA ILE A 233 -20.90 0.95 8.25
C ILE A 233 -21.34 2.35 8.66
N LEU A 234 -20.46 3.32 8.47
CA LEU A 234 -20.75 4.73 8.68
C LEU A 234 -21.01 5.40 7.33
N ILE A 235 -22.13 6.08 7.20
CA ILE A 235 -22.47 6.87 6.02
C ILE A 235 -22.46 8.34 6.42
N LYS A 236 -21.90 9.20 5.57
CA LYS A 236 -21.91 10.66 5.73
C LYS A 236 -22.34 11.33 4.44
N ASN A 237 -23.31 12.22 4.49
CA ASN A 237 -23.68 13.06 3.34
C ASN A 237 -23.05 14.45 3.43
N ARG A 238 -23.35 15.31 2.44
CA ARG A 238 -22.79 16.67 2.36
C ARG A 238 -23.23 17.62 3.47
N SER A 239 -24.42 17.43 4.05
CA SER A 239 -24.90 18.24 5.18
C SER A 239 -24.31 17.81 6.51
N GLY A 240 -23.51 16.73 6.53
CA GLY A 240 -22.92 16.17 7.75
C GLY A 240 -23.84 15.22 8.51
N GLU A 241 -25.01 14.90 7.95
CA GLU A 241 -25.89 13.86 8.48
C GLU A 241 -25.16 12.50 8.43
N LYS A 242 -25.37 11.69 9.46
CA LYS A 242 -24.70 10.41 9.62
C LYS A 242 -25.71 9.29 9.81
N GLN A 243 -25.41 8.15 9.21
CA GLN A 243 -26.12 6.89 9.45
C GLN A 243 -25.11 5.82 9.83
N LEU A 244 -25.44 5.00 10.82
CA LEU A 244 -24.62 3.89 11.27
C LEU A 244 -25.45 2.61 11.32
N PHE A 245 -24.93 1.52 10.76
CA PHE A 245 -25.51 0.18 10.91
C PHE A 245 -24.42 -0.90 10.83
N GLN A 246 -24.79 -2.14 11.15
CA GLN A 246 -23.90 -3.30 11.11
C GLN A 246 -24.18 -4.22 9.92
N LEU A 247 -23.12 -4.86 9.42
CA LEU A 247 -23.13 -5.95 8.44
C LEU A 247 -22.51 -7.22 9.03
#